data_AF-A0AAN9Z7E6-F1
#
_entry.id   AF-A0AAN9Z7E6-F1
#
_cell.length_a   1.000
_cell.length_b   1.000
_cell.length_c   1.000
_cell.angle_alpha   90.00
_cell.angle_beta   90.00
_cell.angle_gamma   90.00
#
_symmetry.space_group_name_H-M   'P 1'
#
loop_
_entity.id
_entity.type
_entity.pdbx_description
1 polymer ?
#
loop_
_entity_poly.entity_id
_entity_poly.type
_entity_poly.pdbx_seq_one_letter_code
_entity_poly.pdbx_strand_id
1 'polypeptide(L)'
;MVPRIAGEEDGEFRYPSAKPPDACKLQTLTEDEKVALLRKHNELRGRAARGEDGMPKASNMLRMRWDMELEAVAARWALQCIDKHDECRESTRFPVGQNIAWIKPLDLLTMVQNWYNEIMEFYKDNINPFKFKYSAGHYTQMPLTVLLALAMVFSKCWDLLCAVTAT
;
A
#
# COMPACT_ATOMS: atom_id res chain seq x y z
N MET A 1 19.85 -7.51 -7.32
CA MET A 1 20.20 -6.08 -7.27
C MET A 1 19.18 -5.41 -6.36
N VAL A 2 19.60 -4.80 -5.26
CA VAL A 2 18.67 -4.08 -4.37
C VAL A 2 18.31 -2.76 -5.03
N PRO A 3 17.02 -2.41 -5.21
CA PRO A 3 16.62 -1.15 -5.83
C PRO A 3 17.11 0.05 -5.01
N ARG A 4 17.58 1.10 -5.70
CA ARG A 4 18.01 2.36 -5.08
C ARG A 4 16.79 3.15 -4.62
N ILE A 5 16.69 3.43 -3.33
CA ILE A 5 15.65 4.28 -2.73
C ILE A 5 16.17 5.72 -2.71
N ALA A 6 15.32 6.70 -2.99
CA ALA A 6 15.70 8.11 -2.87
C ALA A 6 16.01 8.46 -1.41
N GLY A 7 17.14 9.14 -1.17
CA GLY A 7 17.64 9.48 0.17
C GLY A 7 18.72 8.53 0.72
N GLU A 8 19.18 7.56 -0.08
CA GLU A 8 20.33 6.72 0.23
C GLU A 8 21.65 7.47 -0.07
N GLU A 9 22.15 8.24 0.90
CA GLU A 9 23.54 8.71 0.91
C GLU A 9 24.38 7.78 1.79
N ASP A 10 25.57 7.38 1.30
CA ASP A 10 26.57 6.56 2.00
C ASP A 10 26.18 5.13 2.44
N GLY A 11 25.09 4.58 1.90
CA GLY A 11 24.74 3.16 2.08
C GLY A 11 24.27 2.79 3.49
N GLU A 12 24.01 3.78 4.35
CA GLU A 12 23.46 3.59 5.69
C GLU A 12 21.96 3.87 5.68
N PHE A 13 21.18 2.79 5.54
CA PHE A 13 19.73 2.85 5.65
C PHE A 13 19.31 3.39 7.02
N ARG A 14 18.42 4.40 7.03
CA ARG A 14 17.73 4.83 8.24
C ARG A 14 16.65 3.83 8.64
N TYR A 15 17.06 2.64 9.07
CA TYR A 15 16.18 1.71 9.73
C TYR A 15 15.98 2.10 11.19
N PRO A 16 14.78 1.90 11.75
CA PRO A 16 14.62 1.85 13.19
C PRO A 16 15.46 0.72 13.81
N SER A 17 15.69 -0.37 13.08
CA SER A 17 16.56 -1.47 13.48
C SER A 17 17.46 -1.96 12.35
N ALA A 18 18.77 -2.08 12.61
CA ALA A 18 19.73 -2.65 11.67
C ALA A 18 19.46 -4.13 11.32
N LYS A 19 18.65 -4.83 12.14
CA LYS A 19 18.21 -6.22 11.88
C LYS A 19 16.71 -6.38 12.17
N PRO A 20 15.95 -7.05 11.28
CA PRO A 20 14.59 -7.48 11.57
C PRO A 20 14.55 -8.29 12.88
N PRO A 21 13.51 -8.16 13.73
CA PRO A 21 13.31 -9.08 14.84
C PRO A 21 13.27 -10.54 14.33
N ASP A 22 13.82 -11.50 15.07
CA ASP A 22 13.90 -12.91 14.62
C ASP A 22 12.52 -13.52 14.29
N ALA A 23 11.49 -13.05 14.99
CA ALA A 23 10.08 -13.44 14.78
C ALA A 23 9.47 -12.82 13.51
N CYS A 24 10.11 -11.83 12.89
CA CYS A 24 9.63 -11.16 11.69
C CYS A 24 10.02 -11.95 10.44
N LYS A 25 9.03 -12.50 9.73
CA LYS A 25 9.28 -13.30 8.52
C LYS A 25 8.41 -12.82 7.37
N LEU A 26 9.04 -12.39 6.27
CA LEU A 26 8.31 -12.12 5.02
C LEU A 26 7.57 -13.38 4.57
N GLN A 27 6.32 -13.18 4.18
CA GLN A 27 5.52 -14.17 3.48
C GLN A 27 5.69 -13.90 1.99
N THR A 28 6.17 -14.90 1.26
CA THR A 28 6.31 -14.80 -0.19
C THR A 28 4.95 -14.95 -0.82
N LEU A 29 4.51 -13.92 -1.54
CA LEU A 29 3.32 -14.02 -2.37
C LEU A 29 3.61 -14.86 -3.61
N THR A 30 2.73 -15.79 -3.90
CA THR A 30 2.68 -16.46 -5.19
C THR A 30 2.30 -15.47 -6.30
N GLU A 31 2.66 -15.79 -7.54
CA GLU A 31 2.28 -14.97 -8.69
C GLU A 31 0.76 -14.84 -8.84
N ASP A 32 0.01 -15.90 -8.53
CA ASP A 32 -1.46 -15.88 -8.54
C ASP A 32 -2.02 -14.92 -7.50
N GLU A 33 -1.44 -14.85 -6.31
CA GLU A 33 -1.83 -13.88 -5.28
C GLU A 33 -1.51 -12.44 -5.70
N LYS A 34 -0.33 -12.19 -6.28
CA LYS A 34 0.04 -10.87 -6.82
C LYS A 34 -0.95 -10.43 -7.90
N VAL A 35 -1.28 -11.33 -8.83
CA VAL A 35 -2.28 -11.09 -9.88
C VAL A 35 -3.66 -10.82 -9.28
N ALA A 36 -4.09 -11.60 -8.29
CA ALA A 36 -5.37 -11.42 -7.64
C ALA A 36 -5.47 -10.07 -6.91
N LEU A 37 -4.43 -9.68 -6.18
CA LEU A 37 -4.35 -8.39 -5.47
C LEU A 37 -4.35 -7.21 -6.44
N LEU A 38 -3.56 -7.30 -7.51
CA LEU A 38 -3.51 -6.29 -8.55
C LEU A 38 -4.87 -6.16 -9.27
N ARG A 39 -5.52 -7.29 -9.57
CA ARG A 39 -6.85 -7.31 -10.17
C ARG A 39 -7.87 -6.67 -9.24
N LYS A 40 -7.83 -6.98 -7.94
CA LYS A 40 -8.76 -6.42 -6.95
C LYS A 40 -8.62 -4.90 -6.81
N HIS A 41 -7.38 -4.39 -6.73
CA HIS A 41 -7.14 -2.94 -6.71
C HIS A 41 -7.69 -2.25 -7.96
N ASN A 42 -7.42 -2.81 -9.14
CA ASN A 42 -7.90 -2.26 -10.40
C ASN A 42 -9.42 -2.31 -10.56
N GLU A 43 -10.07 -3.38 -10.08
CA GLU A 43 -11.53 -3.49 -10.04
C GLU A 43 -12.14 -2.36 -9.19
N LEU A 44 -11.64 -2.19 -7.97
CA LEU A 44 -12.11 -1.18 -7.02
C LEU A 44 -11.85 0.25 -7.52
N ARG A 45 -10.66 0.53 -8.07
CA ARG A 45 -10.36 1.81 -8.74
C ARG A 45 -11.31 2.09 -9.90
N GLY A 46 -11.66 1.04 -10.68
CA GLY A 46 -12.64 1.15 -11.76
C GLY A 46 -14.03 1.52 -11.25
N ARG A 47 -14.49 0.92 -10.15
CA ARG A 47 -15.77 1.25 -9.50
C ARG A 47 -15.81 2.70 -9.03
N ALA A 48 -14.77 3.13 -8.31
CA ALA A 48 -14.60 4.50 -7.85
C ALA A 48 -14.63 5.49 -9.03
N ALA A 49 -13.89 5.20 -10.11
CA ALA A 49 -13.83 6.06 -11.28
C ALA A 49 -15.17 6.23 -11.99
N ARG A 50 -16.00 5.18 -12.01
CA ARG A 50 -17.36 5.21 -12.56
C ARG A 50 -18.38 5.88 -11.64
N GLY A 51 -17.99 6.21 -10.41
CA GLY A 51 -18.87 6.81 -9.40
C GLY A 51 -19.96 5.85 -8.89
N GLU A 52 -19.73 4.53 -8.99
CA GLU A 52 -20.71 3.50 -8.62
C GLU A 52 -21.01 3.52 -7.12
N ASP A 53 -20.05 3.94 -6.32
CA ASP A 53 -20.17 4.02 -4.86
C ASP A 53 -20.64 5.43 -4.41
N GLY A 54 -21.28 6.17 -5.31
CA GLY A 54 -21.84 7.50 -5.07
C GLY A 54 -20.82 8.64 -5.12
N MET A 55 -19.51 8.36 -5.13
CA MET A 55 -18.47 9.38 -5.28
C MET A 55 -18.50 10.04 -6.68
N PRO A 56 -17.98 11.27 -6.84
CA PRO A 56 -17.80 11.88 -8.15
C PRO A 56 -16.98 10.99 -9.08
N LYS A 57 -17.34 10.96 -10.37
CA LYS A 57 -16.58 10.23 -11.38
C LYS A 57 -15.17 10.78 -11.53
N ALA A 58 -14.20 9.91 -11.73
CA ALA A 58 -12.82 10.29 -12.03
C ALA A 58 -12.55 10.21 -13.54
N SER A 59 -11.97 11.26 -14.11
CA SER A 59 -11.65 11.32 -15.54
C SER A 59 -10.29 10.71 -15.92
N ASN A 60 -9.40 10.48 -14.95
CA ASN A 60 -8.03 10.03 -15.19
C ASN A 60 -7.56 8.94 -14.21
N MET A 61 -8.39 7.91 -13.99
CA MET A 61 -8.03 6.76 -13.15
C MET A 61 -7.31 5.69 -13.98
N LEU A 62 -5.98 5.64 -13.90
CA LEU A 62 -5.19 4.66 -14.66
C LEU A 62 -5.17 3.27 -14.02
N ARG A 63 -4.99 2.24 -14.85
CA ARG A 63 -4.83 0.86 -14.40
C ARG A 63 -3.41 0.65 -13.85
N MET A 64 -3.31 0.12 -12.64
CA MET A 64 -2.05 -0.22 -11.98
C MET A 64 -1.43 -1.50 -12.55
N ARG A 65 -0.11 -1.60 -12.44
CA ARG A 65 0.73 -2.76 -12.73
C ARG A 65 1.58 -3.08 -11.50
N TRP A 66 1.99 -4.34 -11.35
CA TRP A 66 2.90 -4.71 -10.27
C TRP A 66 4.28 -4.10 -10.50
N ASP A 67 4.92 -3.57 -9.45
CA ASP A 67 6.23 -2.94 -9.52
C ASP A 67 7.22 -3.58 -8.53
N MET A 68 8.31 -4.14 -9.07
CA MET A 68 9.28 -4.90 -8.30
C MET A 68 10.17 -4.03 -7.40
N GLU A 69 10.40 -2.76 -7.74
CA GLU A 69 11.15 -1.85 -6.87
C GLU A 69 10.30 -1.53 -5.64
N LEU A 70 9.03 -1.20 -5.85
CA LEU A 70 8.09 -0.96 -4.75
C LEU A 70 7.93 -2.20 -3.87
N GLU A 71 7.93 -3.41 -4.45
CA GLU A 71 7.89 -4.66 -3.67
C GLU A 71 9.11 -4.77 -2.75
N ALA A 72 10.31 -4.44 -3.25
CA ALA A 72 11.52 -4.47 -2.43
C ALA A 72 11.52 -3.40 -1.32
N VAL A 73 11.02 -2.19 -1.61
CA VAL A 73 10.86 -1.12 -0.62
C VAL A 73 9.88 -1.55 0.47
N ALA A 74 8.72 -2.06 0.08
CA ALA A 74 7.70 -2.50 1.01
C ALA A 74 8.18 -3.70 1.83
N ALA A 75 8.85 -4.69 1.22
CA ALA A 75 9.39 -5.88 1.89
C ALA A 75 10.35 -5.49 3.01
N ARG A 76 11.22 -4.53 2.72
CA ARG A 76 12.18 -3.99 3.67
C ARG A 76 11.50 -3.33 4.88
N TRP A 77 10.41 -2.61 4.67
CA TRP A 77 9.65 -2.02 5.77
C TRP A 77 8.86 -3.04 6.57
N ALA A 78 8.19 -3.99 5.90
CA ALA A 78 7.43 -5.05 6.57
C ALA A 78 8.30 -5.86 7.53
N LEU A 79 9.58 -6.09 7.17
CA LEU A 79 10.56 -6.75 8.04
C LEU A 79 10.90 -5.99 9.33
N GLN A 80 10.59 -4.70 9.45
CA GLN A 80 10.79 -3.98 10.69
C GLN A 80 9.79 -4.41 11.77
N CYS A 81 8.65 -5.00 11.38
CA CYS A 81 7.60 -5.40 12.30
C CYS A 81 7.14 -4.23 13.19
N ILE A 82 6.93 -3.05 12.61
CA ILE A 82 6.45 -1.86 13.32
C ILE A 82 5.13 -1.41 12.70
N ASP A 83 4.11 -1.22 13.53
CA ASP A 83 2.81 -0.67 13.12
C ASP A 83 2.87 0.86 13.00
N LYS A 84 3.68 1.33 12.05
CA LYS A 84 3.79 2.75 11.68
C LYS A 84 4.23 2.89 10.23
N HIS A 85 3.99 4.05 9.66
CA HIS A 85 4.51 4.45 8.36
C HIS A 85 6.03 4.73 8.45
N ASP A 86 6.81 4.25 7.48
CA ASP A 86 8.23 4.63 7.34
C ASP A 86 8.45 6.11 6.99
N GLU A 87 9.62 6.64 7.30
CA GLU A 87 9.98 8.01 6.93
C GLU A 87 10.67 8.08 5.56
N CYS A 88 11.22 6.96 5.07
CA CYS A 88 12.06 6.90 3.87
C CYS A 88 11.61 5.76 2.95
N ARG A 89 10.59 6.04 2.13
CA ARG A 89 10.01 5.12 1.13
C ARG A 89 10.07 5.64 -0.30
N GLU A 90 10.70 6.80 -0.50
CA GLU A 90 10.66 7.49 -1.78
C GLU A 90 11.38 6.70 -2.86
N SER A 91 10.73 6.53 -4.02
CA SER A 91 11.40 6.01 -5.20
C SER A 91 12.05 7.16 -5.96
N THR A 92 13.18 6.89 -6.59
CA THR A 92 13.79 7.84 -7.55
C THR A 92 12.90 8.10 -8.77
N ARG A 93 11.88 7.25 -9.02
CA ARG A 93 10.97 7.37 -10.16
C ARG A 93 9.72 8.20 -9.87
N PHE A 94 9.21 8.18 -8.65
CA PHE A 94 7.96 8.85 -8.28
C PHE A 94 7.75 8.89 -6.74
N PRO A 95 6.92 9.83 -6.24
CA PRO A 95 6.46 9.80 -4.85
C PRO A 95 5.67 8.52 -4.54
N VAL A 96 5.84 7.98 -3.34
CA VAL A 96 5.25 6.70 -2.93
C VAL A 96 4.33 6.92 -1.73
N GLY A 97 3.05 6.54 -1.89
CA GLY A 97 2.11 6.39 -0.79
C GLY A 97 2.23 5.02 -0.11
N GLN A 98 1.61 4.85 1.06
CA GLN A 98 1.67 3.58 1.78
C GLN A 98 0.38 3.29 2.54
N ASN A 99 -0.19 2.10 2.36
CA ASN A 99 -1.19 1.55 3.29
C ASN A 99 -0.53 0.46 4.14
N ILE A 100 -0.87 0.44 5.43
CA ILE A 100 -0.42 -0.59 6.37
C ILE A 100 -1.64 -1.25 7.00
N ALA A 101 -1.60 -2.56 7.15
CA ALA A 101 -2.54 -3.27 8.00
C ALA A 101 -1.79 -4.17 8.98
N TRP A 102 -2.15 -4.07 10.25
CA TRP A 102 -1.62 -4.93 11.31
C TRP A 102 -2.75 -5.79 11.86
N ILE A 103 -2.95 -6.97 11.28
CA ILE A 103 -4.16 -7.77 11.50
C ILE A 103 -3.83 -9.21 11.86
N LYS A 104 -4.76 -9.89 12.53
CA LYS A 104 -4.72 -11.36 12.64
C LYS A 104 -4.86 -11.98 11.24
N PRO A 105 -4.40 -13.22 11.02
CA PRO A 105 -4.44 -13.85 9.70
C PRO A 105 -5.83 -13.74 9.07
N LEU A 106 -5.92 -12.96 7.99
CA LEU A 106 -7.10 -12.73 7.20
C LEU A 106 -6.73 -13.01 5.75
N ASP A 107 -7.73 -13.37 4.94
CA ASP A 107 -7.60 -13.39 3.49
C ASP A 107 -7.17 -12.01 2.96
N LEU A 108 -6.18 -12.01 2.06
CA LEU A 108 -5.54 -10.79 1.57
C LEU A 108 -6.50 -9.91 0.75
N LEU A 109 -7.42 -10.53 -0.01
CA LEU A 109 -8.39 -9.79 -0.81
C LEU A 109 -9.44 -9.11 0.07
N THR A 110 -9.79 -9.76 1.18
CA THR A 110 -10.68 -9.19 2.21
C THR A 110 -10.06 -7.96 2.85
N MET A 111 -8.75 -7.97 3.14
CA MET A 111 -8.05 -6.79 3.65
C MET A 111 -8.11 -5.61 2.66
N VAL A 112 -7.83 -5.86 1.37
CA VAL A 112 -7.93 -4.81 0.33
C VAL A 112 -9.36 -4.27 0.22
N GLN A 113 -10.36 -5.14 0.35
CA GLN A 113 -11.76 -4.72 0.38
C GLN A 113 -12.08 -3.86 1.61
N ASN A 114 -11.53 -4.18 2.78
CA ASN A 114 -11.74 -3.41 4.01
C ASN A 114 -11.17 -1.99 3.89
N TRP A 115 -9.97 -1.84 3.31
CA TRP A 115 -9.43 -0.51 3.01
C TRP A 115 -10.35 0.29 2.08
N TYR A 116 -10.92 -0.36 1.07
CA TYR A 116 -11.87 0.31 0.18
C TYR A 116 -13.18 0.69 0.89
N ASN A 117 -13.65 -0.15 1.81
CA ASN A 117 -14.89 0.07 2.56
C ASN A 117 -14.83 1.29 3.49
N GLU A 118 -13.63 1.84 3.77
CA GLU A 118 -13.50 3.12 4.47
C GLU A 118 -14.09 4.31 3.67
N ILE A 119 -14.49 4.11 2.41
CA ILE A 119 -15.33 5.04 1.65
C ILE A 119 -16.56 5.52 2.45
N MET A 120 -17.10 4.67 3.32
CA MET A 120 -18.26 4.98 4.16
C MET A 120 -17.98 6.12 5.16
N GLU A 121 -16.70 6.34 5.51
CA GLU A 121 -16.24 7.38 6.42
C GLU A 121 -15.81 8.67 5.70
N PHE A 122 -15.77 8.64 4.36
CA PHE A 122 -15.28 9.72 3.51
C PHE A 122 -16.43 10.52 2.87
N TYR A 123 -16.34 11.84 2.88
CA TYR A 123 -17.35 12.71 2.29
C TYR A 123 -16.90 13.25 0.94
N LYS A 124 -17.81 13.36 -0.02
CA LYS A 124 -17.53 13.88 -1.38
C LYS A 124 -16.91 15.28 -1.35
N ASP A 125 -17.37 16.12 -0.42
CA ASP A 125 -16.89 17.49 -0.24
C ASP A 125 -15.44 17.56 0.27
N ASN A 126 -14.89 16.43 0.73
CA ASN A 126 -13.49 16.30 1.12
C ASN A 126 -12.56 15.92 -0.05
N ILE A 127 -13.07 15.81 -1.28
CA ILE A 127 -12.26 15.52 -2.47
C ILE A 127 -11.57 16.78 -2.97
N ASN A 128 -12.28 17.92 -3.00
CA ASN A 128 -11.77 19.18 -3.53
C ASN A 128 -12.28 20.39 -2.72
N PRO A 129 -11.43 21.05 -1.92
CA PRO A 129 -10.04 20.69 -1.65
C PRO A 129 -9.96 19.35 -0.90
N PHE A 130 -8.85 18.62 -1.08
CA PHE A 130 -8.66 17.36 -0.36
C PHE A 130 -8.59 17.63 1.15
N LYS A 131 -9.43 16.93 1.91
CA LYS A 131 -9.43 16.97 3.39
C LYS A 131 -9.21 15.56 3.91
N PHE A 132 -8.01 15.32 4.44
CA PHE A 132 -7.65 14.04 5.01
C PHE A 132 -8.54 13.67 6.21
N LYS A 133 -8.91 12.39 6.28
CA LYS A 133 -9.55 11.77 7.43
C LYS A 133 -8.82 10.49 7.77
N TYR A 134 -8.38 10.35 9.01
CA TYR A 134 -7.70 9.15 9.49
C TYR A 134 -8.53 7.88 9.26
N SER A 135 -9.84 7.93 9.48
CA SER A 135 -10.75 6.78 9.28
C SER A 135 -10.99 6.40 7.82
N ALA A 136 -10.49 7.18 6.85
CA ALA A 136 -10.58 6.92 5.41
C ALA A 136 -9.22 7.02 4.71
N GLY A 137 -8.14 6.93 5.48
CA GLY A 137 -6.78 7.08 4.95
C GLY A 137 -6.46 6.02 3.90
N HIS A 138 -6.78 4.76 4.17
CA HIS A 138 -6.51 3.68 3.23
C HIS A 138 -7.38 3.78 2.00
N TYR A 139 -8.69 4.06 2.18
CA TYR A 139 -9.58 4.28 1.04
C TYR A 139 -9.05 5.39 0.16
N THR A 140 -8.72 6.56 0.71
CA THR A 140 -8.31 7.72 -0.09
C THR A 140 -7.01 7.46 -0.86
N GLN A 141 -6.07 6.68 -0.36
CA GLN A 141 -4.85 6.31 -1.10
C GLN A 141 -5.15 5.44 -2.34
N MET A 142 -6.22 4.62 -2.34
CA MET A 142 -6.54 3.72 -3.46
C MET A 142 -6.93 4.45 -4.76
N PRO A 143 -7.84 5.45 -4.77
CA PRO A 143 -8.24 6.20 -5.96
C PRO A 143 -7.43 7.49 -6.20
N LEU A 144 -6.83 8.14 -5.18
CA LEU A 144 -6.11 9.42 -5.40
C LEU A 144 -4.86 9.25 -6.27
N THR A 145 -4.38 8.03 -6.36
CA THR A 145 -3.14 7.66 -7.02
C THR A 145 -3.36 7.66 -8.55
N VAL A 146 -2.86 8.68 -9.25
CA VAL A 146 -2.75 8.69 -10.74
C VAL A 146 -1.68 7.69 -11.23
N LEU A 147 -1.03 6.96 -10.30
CA LEU A 147 0.05 6.04 -10.60
C LEU A 147 -0.38 4.73 -11.26
N LEU A 148 0.61 4.17 -11.95
CA LEU A 148 0.58 2.92 -12.70
C LEU A 148 1.25 1.76 -11.94
N ALA A 149 1.71 1.95 -10.70
CA ALA A 149 2.55 1.00 -9.98
C ALA A 149 1.93 0.60 -8.63
N LEU A 150 1.89 -0.69 -8.34
CA LEU A 150 1.45 -1.28 -7.08
C LEU A 150 2.48 -2.30 -6.64
N ALA A 151 2.77 -2.35 -5.35
CA ALA A 151 3.30 -3.55 -4.73
C ALA A 151 2.64 -3.79 -3.39
N MET A 152 2.60 -5.06 -2.99
CA MET A 152 2.15 -5.48 -1.69
C MET A 152 3.06 -6.56 -1.15
N VAL A 153 3.35 -6.48 0.14
CA VAL A 153 4.13 -7.49 0.84
C VAL A 153 3.49 -7.80 2.18
N PHE A 154 3.84 -8.96 2.71
CA PHE A 154 3.33 -9.41 3.98
C PHE A 154 4.47 -9.93 4.83
N SER A 155 4.42 -9.65 6.12
CA SER A 155 5.29 -10.31 7.09
C SER A 155 4.47 -10.86 8.24
N LYS A 156 4.89 -12.01 8.78
CA LYS A 156 4.37 -12.54 10.03
C LYS A 156 5.19 -11.95 11.17
N CYS A 157 4.50 -11.32 12.11
CA CYS A 157 5.03 -10.59 13.25
C CYS A 157 4.35 -11.11 14.53
N TRP A 158 4.96 -12.05 15.26
CA TRP A 158 4.40 -12.54 16.55
C TRP A 158 2.90 -12.92 16.46
N ASP A 159 2.55 -13.71 15.43
CA ASP A 159 1.19 -14.17 15.06
C ASP A 159 0.24 -13.15 14.40
N LEU A 160 0.73 -11.95 14.06
CA LEU A 160 0.00 -10.97 13.25
C LEU A 160 0.61 -10.91 11.84
N LEU A 161 -0.21 -10.58 10.85
CA LEU A 161 0.24 -10.24 9.50
C LEU A 161 0.31 -8.73 9.37
N CYS A 162 1.49 -8.23 9.02
CA CYS A 162 1.70 -6.86 8.60
C CYS A 162 1.68 -6.81 7.06
N ALA A 163 0.73 -6.09 6.49
CA ALA A 163 0.66 -5.82 5.07
C ALA A 163 1.15 -4.41 4.79
N VAL A 164 2.02 -4.25 3.80
CA VAL A 164 2.48 -2.93 3.34
C VAL A 164 2.17 -2.82 1.85
N THR A 165 1.41 -1.81 1.46
CA THR A 165 1.27 -1.43 0.05
C THR A 165 2.10 -0.22 -0.26
N ALA A 166 2.57 -0.14 -1.49
CA ALA A 166 3.19 1.04 -2.05
C ALA A 166 2.46 1.40 -3.35
N THR A 167 2.04 2.66 -3.47
CA THR A 167 1.23 3.16 -4.59
C THR A 167 1.69 4.51 -5.08
#